data_AF-A0A969IIG6-F1
#
_entry.id   AF-A0A969IIG6-F1
#
_cell.length_a   1.000
_cell.length_b   1.000
_cell.length_c   1.000
_cell.angle_alpha   90.00
_cell.angle_beta   90.00
_cell.angle_gamma   90.00
#
_symmetry.space_group_name_H-M   'P 1'
#
loop_
_entity.id
_entity.type
_entity.pdbx_description
1 polymer ?
#
loop_
_entity_poly.entity_id
_entity_poly.type
_entity_poly.pdbx_seq_one_letter_code
_entity_poly.pdbx_strand_id
1 'polypeptide(L)'
;MRLTVACSLHDVCSIESATIVATEQFTFLLNRFVRFKVSDVTIPGPQEVVNELYGGDIVQGKVVDITKSGAEEQAFVIVKVEGMNALLILPAEKVIGFAGQ
;
A
#
# COMPACT_ATOMS: atom_id res chain seq x y z
N MET A 1 21.94 8.99 18.40
CA MET A 1 21.99 10.21 17.57
C MET A 1 22.81 9.86 16.33
N ARG A 2 22.19 9.57 15.19
CA ARG A 2 22.91 9.20 13.97
C ARG A 2 22.29 9.87 12.74
N LEU A 3 23.15 10.65 12.11
CA LEU A 3 23.14 11.41 10.85
C LEU A 3 24.66 11.57 10.59
N THR A 4 25.28 11.51 9.40
CA THR A 4 24.87 11.60 7.99
C THR A 4 25.96 10.93 7.13
N VAL A 5 25.56 10.52 5.92
CA VAL A 5 26.33 10.02 4.76
C VAL A 5 27.52 10.92 4.34
N ALA A 6 28.57 10.32 3.76
CA ALA A 6 29.58 11.02 2.98
C ALA A 6 29.79 10.33 1.61
N CYS A 7 29.82 11.17 0.56
CA CYS A 7 29.89 10.83 -0.86
C CYS A 7 31.14 11.50 -1.47
N SER A 8 31.82 10.86 -2.42
CA SER A 8 32.86 11.50 -3.27
C SER A 8 32.97 10.69 -4.58
N LEU A 9 32.30 11.06 -5.68
CA LEU A 9 32.57 12.13 -6.66
C LEU A 9 33.84 11.93 -7.51
N HIS A 10 33.72 11.09 -8.54
CA HIS A 10 34.25 11.30 -9.89
C HIS A 10 33.26 10.65 -10.89
N ASP A 11 32.36 11.48 -11.46
CA ASP A 11 31.51 11.31 -12.67
C ASP A 11 31.07 9.88 -13.08
N VAL A 12 29.82 9.40 -12.97
CA VAL A 12 28.51 9.97 -12.60
C VAL A 12 27.78 8.91 -11.76
N CYS A 13 27.25 9.35 -10.62
CA CYS A 13 26.40 8.64 -9.66
C CYS A 13 27.03 7.43 -8.93
N SER A 14 27.79 7.76 -7.89
CA SER A 14 28.09 6.88 -6.77
C SER A 14 26.80 6.36 -6.09
N ILE A 15 26.90 5.17 -5.49
CA ILE A 15 26.22 4.68 -4.26
C ILE A 15 25.26 3.47 -4.42
N GLU A 16 25.76 2.36 -3.85
CA GLU A 16 25.08 1.30 -3.07
C GLU A 16 24.13 0.33 -3.77
N SER A 17 24.75 -0.65 -4.42
CA SER A 17 24.16 -1.98 -4.61
C SER A 17 23.75 -2.58 -3.26
N ALA A 18 22.45 -2.85 -3.18
CA ALA A 18 21.73 -3.62 -2.17
C ALA A 18 21.06 -2.80 -1.04
N THR A 19 19.72 -2.83 -1.13
CA THR A 19 18.78 -2.74 0.00
C THR A 19 18.24 -1.36 0.37
N ILE A 20 17.77 -0.59 -0.63
CA ILE A 20 16.65 0.35 -0.41
C ILE A 20 15.77 0.32 -1.65
N VAL A 21 14.87 -0.65 -1.74
CA VAL A 21 13.83 -0.62 -2.77
C VAL A 21 12.53 -1.21 -2.20
N ALA A 22 11.42 -0.55 -2.48
CA ALA A 22 10.05 -0.92 -2.14
C ALA A 22 9.50 -0.70 -0.71
N THR A 23 10.25 -0.24 0.32
CA THR A 23 9.60 0.15 1.61
C THR A 23 9.16 1.62 1.62
N GLU A 24 9.95 2.53 1.06
CA GLU A 24 9.58 3.95 1.01
C GLU A 24 8.47 4.27 0.02
N GLN A 25 8.30 3.46 -1.03
CA GLN A 25 7.40 3.80 -2.14
C GLN A 25 5.92 3.78 -1.79
N PHE A 26 5.46 3.04 -0.76
CA PHE A 26 4.03 3.00 -0.42
C PHE A 26 3.72 3.51 0.98
N THR A 27 4.73 3.84 1.78
CA THR A 27 4.54 4.35 3.15
C THR A 27 3.72 5.64 3.17
N PHE A 28 3.73 6.43 2.09
CA PHE A 28 2.91 7.63 1.95
C PHE A 28 1.39 7.37 1.95
N LEU A 29 0.96 6.12 1.70
CA LEU A 29 -0.45 5.72 1.74
C LEU A 29 -0.94 5.51 3.17
N LEU A 30 -0.05 5.32 4.15
CA LEU A 30 -0.42 5.05 5.53
C LEU A 30 -1.29 6.18 6.08
N ASN A 31 -2.37 5.83 6.77
CA ASN A 31 -3.32 6.78 7.36
C ASN A 31 -4.05 7.67 6.32
N ARG A 32 -3.95 7.36 5.01
CA ARG A 32 -4.69 8.03 3.93
C ARG A 32 -5.96 7.27 3.56
N PHE A 33 -6.94 8.01 3.02
CA PHE A 33 -8.07 7.40 2.34
C PHE A 33 -7.67 7.04 0.91
N VAL A 34 -7.82 5.76 0.56
CA VAL A 34 -7.49 5.20 -0.75
C VAL A 34 -8.76 4.69 -1.43
N ARG A 35 -8.74 4.67 -2.75
CA ARG A 35 -9.75 4.03 -3.59
C ARG A 35 -9.15 2.83 -4.29
N PHE A 36 -9.95 1.79 -4.48
CA PHE A 36 -9.56 0.54 -5.13
C PHE A 36 -10.80 -0.17 -5.66
N LYS A 37 -10.61 -1.13 -6.57
CA LYS A 37 -11.71 -1.96 -7.07
C LYS A 37 -11.92 -3.16 -6.14
N VAL A 38 -13.16 -3.60 -6.00
CA VAL A 38 -13.48 -4.80 -5.21
C VAL A 38 -12.80 -6.05 -5.79
N SER A 39 -12.71 -6.14 -7.12
CA SER A 39 -12.04 -7.23 -7.83
C SER A 39 -10.53 -7.33 -7.54
N ASP A 40 -9.92 -6.27 -7.03
CA ASP A 40 -8.49 -6.25 -6.67
C ASP A 40 -8.25 -6.62 -5.19
N VAL A 41 -9.31 -6.88 -4.41
CA VAL A 41 -9.19 -7.31 -3.01
C VAL A 41 -8.74 -8.76 -2.93
N THR A 42 -7.72 -9.02 -2.11
CA THR A 42 -7.16 -10.35 -1.86
C THR A 42 -7.84 -11.05 -0.69
N ILE A 43 -8.07 -10.33 0.42
CA ILE A 43 -8.71 -10.86 1.62
C ILE A 43 -9.62 -9.79 2.23
N PRO A 44 -10.88 -10.11 2.60
CA PRO A 44 -11.66 -11.26 2.15
C PRO A 44 -11.84 -11.27 0.62
N GLY A 45 -12.32 -12.38 0.07
CA GLY A 45 -12.48 -12.49 -1.38
C GLY A 45 -13.47 -11.44 -1.95
N PRO A 46 -13.35 -11.04 -3.22
CA PRO A 46 -14.19 -9.98 -3.81
C PRO A 46 -15.70 -10.19 -3.62
N GLN A 47 -16.17 -11.45 -3.65
CA GLN A 47 -17.59 -11.77 -3.46
C GLN A 47 -18.10 -11.42 -2.07
N GLU A 48 -17.30 -11.62 -1.03
CA GLU A 48 -17.67 -11.26 0.35
C GLU A 48 -17.77 -9.74 0.50
N VAL A 49 -16.82 -9.02 -0.10
CA VAL A 49 -16.81 -7.56 -0.11
C VAL A 49 -18.05 -7.00 -0.83
N VAL A 50 -18.42 -7.54 -1.99
CA VAL A 50 -19.64 -7.14 -2.71
C VAL A 50 -20.89 -7.39 -1.88
N ASN A 51 -20.95 -8.53 -1.17
CA ASN A 51 -22.09 -8.89 -0.33
C ASN A 51 -22.25 -7.94 0.87
N GLU A 52 -21.15 -7.50 1.51
CA GLU A 52 -21.22 -6.55 2.63
C GLU A 52 -21.48 -5.10 2.18
N LEU A 53 -20.90 -4.66 1.06
CA LEU A 53 -20.98 -3.27 0.60
C LEU A 53 -22.10 -2.99 -0.42
N TYR A 54 -22.91 -4.00 -0.74
CA TYR A 54 -24.06 -3.91 -1.64
C TYR A 54 -23.75 -3.29 -3.02
N GLY A 55 -22.75 -3.84 -3.72
CA GLY A 55 -22.64 -3.66 -5.18
C GLY A 55 -21.83 -2.47 -5.69
N GLY A 56 -20.93 -1.89 -4.90
CA GLY A 56 -19.95 -0.91 -5.39
C GLY A 56 -18.76 -1.58 -6.08
N ASP A 57 -18.46 -1.24 -7.33
CA ASP A 57 -17.26 -1.70 -8.05
C ASP A 57 -15.97 -1.06 -7.49
N ILE A 58 -16.09 0.21 -7.05
CA ILE A 58 -15.01 0.99 -6.46
C ILE A 58 -15.37 1.32 -5.03
N VAL A 59 -14.45 1.04 -4.12
CA VAL A 59 -14.61 1.25 -2.69
C VAL A 59 -13.54 2.22 -2.20
N GLN A 60 -13.93 3.04 -1.22
CA GLN A 60 -13.00 3.92 -0.52
C GLN A 60 -12.81 3.42 0.91
N GLY A 61 -11.57 3.41 1.38
CA GLY A 61 -11.26 3.05 2.76
C GLY A 61 -9.97 3.71 3.24
N LYS A 62 -9.75 3.66 4.55
CA LYS A 62 -8.56 4.22 5.18
C LYS A 62 -7.49 3.14 5.34
N VAL A 63 -6.29 3.41 4.85
CA VAL A 63 -5.14 2.53 5.09
C VAL A 63 -4.78 2.59 6.57
N VAL A 64 -4.89 1.47 7.25
CA VAL A 64 -4.54 1.33 8.67
C VAL A 64 -3.14 0.76 8.86
N ASP A 65 -2.66 -0.02 7.90
CA ASP A 65 -1.33 -0.62 7.95
C ASP A 65 -0.83 -1.03 6.56
N ILE A 66 0.47 -1.27 6.43
CA ILE A 66 1.12 -1.72 5.20
C ILE A 66 2.11 -2.84 5.56
N THR A 67 1.95 -4.00 4.95
CA THR A 67 2.81 -5.16 5.16
C THR A 67 3.55 -5.55 3.89
N LYS A 68 4.69 -6.24 4.05
CA LYS A 68 5.45 -6.84 2.96
C LYS A 68 5.48 -8.35 3.15
N SER A 69 5.28 -9.09 2.07
CA SER A 69 5.63 -10.50 2.06
C SER A 69 7.14 -10.64 1.89
N GLY A 70 7.78 -11.52 2.66
CA GLY A 70 9.25 -11.64 2.66
C GLY A 70 9.83 -12.38 1.46
N ALA A 71 8.98 -13.06 0.67
CA ALA A 71 9.41 -13.87 -0.48
C ALA A 71 9.26 -13.16 -1.83
N GLU A 72 8.30 -12.24 -1.93
CA GLU A 72 8.03 -11.45 -3.12
C GLU A 72 8.04 -10.00 -2.68
N GLU A 73 8.75 -9.11 -3.38
CA GLU A 73 8.88 -7.68 -3.04
C GLU A 73 7.54 -6.89 -3.14
N GLN A 74 6.41 -7.58 -2.96
CA GLN A 74 5.07 -7.07 -3.03
C GLN A 74 4.63 -6.49 -1.67
N ALA A 75 4.17 -5.25 -1.73
CA ALA A 75 3.55 -4.56 -0.61
C ALA A 75 2.03 -4.77 -0.63
N PHE A 76 1.46 -5.04 0.54
CA PHE A 76 0.02 -5.16 0.75
C PHE A 76 -0.44 -4.03 1.68
N VAL A 77 -1.55 -3.40 1.33
CA VAL A 77 -2.20 -2.40 2.18
C VAL A 77 -3.38 -3.02 2.91
N ILE A 78 -3.47 -2.72 4.20
CA ILE A 78 -4.59 -3.12 5.04
C ILE A 78 -5.49 -1.90 5.15
N VAL A 79 -6.75 -2.04 4.74
CA VAL A 79 -7.71 -0.95 4.58
C VAL A 79 -8.95 -1.21 5.42
N LYS A 80 -9.36 -0.19 6.17
CA LYS A 80 -10.65 -0.16 6.87
C LYS A 80 -11.67 0.61 6.04
N VAL A 81 -12.77 -0.05 5.70
CA VAL A 81 -13.89 0.54 4.95
C VAL A 81 -15.04 0.85 5.90
N GLU A 82 -15.71 1.98 5.69
CA GLU A 82 -16.93 2.32 6.45
C GLU A 82 -18.09 1.44 5.97
N GLY A 83 -18.83 0.83 6.91
CA GLY A 83 -19.91 -0.10 6.59
C GLY A 83 -19.49 -1.58 6.49
N MET A 84 -18.19 -1.88 6.63
CA MET A 84 -17.66 -3.25 6.75
C MET A 84 -17.01 -3.47 8.11
N ASN A 85 -17.21 -4.66 8.67
CA ASN A 85 -16.52 -5.06 9.91
C ASN A 85 -15.14 -5.66 9.64
N ALA A 86 -14.96 -6.32 8.49
CA ALA A 86 -13.68 -6.90 8.11
C ALA A 86 -12.70 -5.86 7.57
N LEU A 87 -11.40 -6.09 7.82
CA LEU A 87 -10.33 -5.36 7.17
C LEU A 87 -10.10 -5.95 5.77
N LEU A 88 -9.85 -5.07 4.80
CA LEU A 88 -9.53 -5.46 3.44
C LEU A 88 -8.02 -5.45 3.23
N ILE A 89 -7.51 -6.48 2.57
CA ILE A 89 -6.11 -6.59 2.18
C ILE A 89 -6.06 -6.64 0.65
N LEU A 90 -5.25 -5.77 0.07
CA LEU A 90 -5.03 -5.71 -1.37
C LEU A 90 -3.57 -5.30 -1.67
N PRO A 91 -3.05 -5.63 -2.86
CA PRO A 91 -1.73 -5.19 -3.27
C PRO A 91 -1.67 -3.66 -3.40
N ALA A 92 -0.60 -3.04 -2.91
CA ALA A 92 -0.44 -1.59 -2.91
C ALA A 92 -0.46 -1.00 -4.33
N GLU A 93 0.01 -1.76 -5.32
CA GLU A 93 -0.03 -1.43 -6.75
C GLU A 93 -1.45 -1.30 -7.34
N LYS A 94 -2.48 -1.82 -6.66
CA LYS A 94 -3.88 -1.77 -7.12
C LYS A 94 -4.65 -0.56 -6.61
N VAL A 95 -4.01 0.30 -5.82
CA VAL A 95 -4.61 1.55 -5.37
C VAL A 95 -4.76 2.51 -6.55
N ILE A 96 -5.99 2.92 -6.86
CA ILE A 96 -6.30 3.77 -8.03
C ILE A 96 -6.21 5.27 -7.72
N GLY A 97 -6.18 5.64 -6.45
CA GLY A 97 -6.07 7.03 -6.02
C GLY A 97 -6.15 7.17 -4.50
N PHE A 98 -5.70 8.32 -4.00
CA PHE A 98 -5.71 8.63 -2.57
C PHE A 98 -6.05 10.10 -2.34
N ALA A 99 -6.74 10.39 -1.24
CA ALA A 99 -7.00 11.74 -0.79
C ALA A 99 -5.93 12.14 0.23
N GLY A 100 -5.18 13.21 -0.07
CA GLY A 100 -4.35 13.90 0.90
C GLY A 100 -5.22 14.82 1.75
N GLN A 101 -5.29 14.56 3.05
CA GLN A 101 -5.62 15.59 4.05
C GLN A 101 -4.38 16.38 4.44
#